data_AF-A0A658NN57-F1
#
_entry.id   AF-A0A658NN57-F1
#
_cell.length_a   1.000
_cell.length_b   1.000
_cell.length_c   1.000
_cell.angle_alpha   90.00
_cell.angle_beta   90.00
_cell.angle_gamma   90.00
#
_symmetry.space_group_name_H-M   'P 1'
#
loop_
_entity.id
_entity.type
_entity.pdbx_description
1 polymer ?
#
loop_
_entity_poly.entity_id
_entity_poly.type
_entity_poly.pdbx_seq_one_letter_code
_entity_poly.pdbx_strand_id
1 'polypeptide(L)'
;GPGHSAVVYYVSGGRKINWICMGSSPSSRAESWSATASTEEVLGVYRGWNPEVTELVRISPTPFVTALYDRAPLDRWVKGRIVLMG
;
A
#
# COMPACT_ATOMS: atom_id res chain seq x y z
N GLY A 1 11.73 8.46 -4.19
CA GLY A 1 13.13 8.11 -4.50
C GLY A 1 13.15 7.04 -5.58
N PRO A 2 14.32 6.60 -6.06
CA PRO A 2 14.39 5.53 -7.06
C PRO A 2 13.68 4.25 -6.58
N GLY A 3 12.68 3.78 -7.34
CA GLY A 3 11.94 2.53 -7.09
C GLY A 3 11.01 2.53 -5.86
N HIS A 4 10.95 3.62 -5.09
CA HIS A 4 10.22 3.69 -3.82
C HIS A 4 9.59 5.07 -3.59
N SER A 5 8.40 5.09 -3.04
CA SER A 5 7.70 6.32 -2.63
C SER A 5 6.94 6.10 -1.35
N ALA A 6 6.89 7.13 -0.50
CA ALA A 6 6.09 7.14 0.70
C ALA A 6 5.20 8.38 0.71
N VAL A 7 3.98 8.22 1.23
CA VAL A 7 3.01 9.29 1.43
C VAL A 7 2.64 9.28 2.90
N VAL A 8 2.77 10.43 3.57
CA VAL A 8 2.49 10.58 5.01
C VAL A 8 1.59 11.79 5.19
N TYR A 9 0.47 11.61 5.88
CA TYR A 9 -0.48 12.70 6.15
C TYR A 9 -1.25 12.49 7.45
N TYR A 10 -1.66 13.61 8.04
CA TYR A 10 -2.49 13.61 9.24
C TYR A 10 -3.94 13.27 8.91
N VAL A 11 -4.57 12.50 9.80
CA VAL A 11 -6.00 12.19 9.76
C VAL A 11 -6.61 12.37 11.16
N SER A 12 -7.94 12.32 11.26
CA SER A 12 -8.65 12.50 12.54
C SER A 12 -8.30 13.83 13.24
N GLY A 13 -8.24 14.93 12.48
CA GLY A 13 -7.92 16.27 13.00
C GLY A 13 -6.51 16.38 13.60
N GLY A 14 -5.53 15.66 13.04
CA GLY A 14 -4.14 15.70 13.51
C GLY A 14 -3.80 14.66 14.59
N ARG A 15 -4.79 13.92 15.11
CA ARG A 15 -4.57 12.93 16.19
C ARG A 15 -3.96 11.62 15.72
N LYS A 16 -4.00 11.34 14.41
CA LYS A 16 -3.46 10.12 13.82
C LYS A 16 -2.66 10.46 12.56
N ILE A 17 -1.70 9.62 12.24
CA ILE A 17 -0.93 9.68 10.99
C ILE A 17 -1.33 8.47 10.17
N ASN A 18 -1.63 8.69 8.89
CA ASN A 18 -1.69 7.64 7.89
C ASN A 18 -0.42 7.70 7.05
N TRP A 19 0.22 6.56 6.86
CA TRP A 19 1.38 6.43 5.98
C TRP A 19 1.16 5.29 5.00
N ILE A 20 1.65 5.47 3.76
CA ILE A 20 1.60 4.48 2.69
C ILE A 20 2.99 4.41 2.08
N CYS A 21 3.54 3.21 2.02
CA CYS A 21 4.84 2.92 1.43
C CYS A 21 4.62 2.06 0.17
N MET A 22 5.06 2.55 -0.99
CA MET A 22 5.00 1.85 -2.28
C MET A 22 6.42 1.56 -2.77
N GLY A 23 6.70 0.29 -3.05
CA GLY A 23 7.98 -0.16 -3.59
C GLY A 23 7.81 -1.47 -4.35
N SER A 24 8.82 -1.82 -5.15
CA SER A 24 8.81 -3.09 -5.88
C SER A 24 8.94 -4.27 -4.93
N SER A 25 8.01 -5.23 -5.02
CA SER A 25 8.09 -6.51 -4.32
C SER A 25 8.61 -7.58 -5.27
N PRO A 26 9.58 -8.42 -4.86
CA PRO A 26 10.09 -9.53 -5.68
C PRO A 26 9.08 -10.68 -5.80
N SER A 27 8.05 -10.72 -4.94
CA SER A 27 7.04 -11.77 -4.91
C SER A 27 5.65 -11.25 -5.28
N SER A 28 4.93 -12.04 -6.08
CA SER A 28 3.50 -11.85 -6.32
C SER A 28 2.74 -12.05 -5.01
N ARG A 29 1.91 -11.08 -4.63
CA ARG A 29 1.00 -11.19 -3.49
C ARG A 29 -0.44 -11.28 -3.97
N ALA A 30 -1.28 -12.00 -3.24
CA ALA A 30 -2.72 -11.92 -3.44
C ALA A 30 -3.19 -10.49 -3.16
N GLU A 31 -4.15 -10.00 -3.96
CA GLU A 31 -4.85 -8.75 -3.67
C GLU A 31 -5.75 -8.99 -2.45
N SER A 32 -5.32 -8.51 -1.29
CA SER A 32 -6.03 -8.69 -0.03
C SER A 32 -5.94 -7.44 0.82
N TRP A 33 -7.10 -6.96 1.25
CA TRP A 33 -7.24 -5.81 2.14
C TRP A 33 -6.95 -6.12 3.60
N SER A 34 -6.74 -7.40 3.94
CA SER A 34 -6.44 -7.86 5.29
C SER A 34 -5.09 -8.58 5.40
N ALA A 35 -4.36 -8.71 4.30
CA ALA A 35 -3.02 -9.28 4.34
C ALA A 35 -2.07 -8.36 5.11
N THR A 36 -1.20 -8.98 5.90
CA THR A 36 -0.17 -8.31 6.69
C THR A 36 1.22 -8.73 6.22
N ALA A 37 2.20 -7.89 6.52
CA ALA A 37 3.63 -8.22 6.39
C ALA A 37 4.30 -8.09 7.75
N SER A 38 5.46 -8.73 7.92
CA SER A 38 6.30 -8.41 9.07
C SER A 38 6.92 -7.02 8.89
N THR A 39 7.15 -6.33 10.01
CA THR A 39 7.84 -5.03 10.01
C THR A 39 9.22 -5.16 9.36
N GLU A 40 9.93 -6.26 9.60
CA GLU A 40 11.26 -6.55 9.04
C GLU A 40 11.23 -6.65 7.52
N GLU A 41 10.18 -7.23 6.94
CA GLU A 41 10.06 -7.33 5.50
C GLU A 41 9.90 -5.94 4.86
N VAL A 42 9.03 -5.10 5.43
CA VAL A 42 8.84 -3.72 4.96
C VAL A 42 10.14 -2.92 5.09
N LEU A 43 10.84 -3.04 6.23
CA LEU A 43 12.14 -2.39 6.44
C LEU A 43 13.22 -2.93 5.50
N GLY A 44 13.13 -4.19 5.07
CA GLY A 44 14.01 -4.77 4.06
C GLY A 44 13.88 -4.08 2.71
N VAL A 45 12.65 -3.82 2.27
CA VAL A 45 12.35 -3.05 1.04
C VAL A 45 12.86 -1.60 1.16
N TYR A 46 12.72 -1.00 2.34
CA TYR A 46 13.12 0.39 2.60
C TYR A 46 14.54 0.54 3.17
N ARG A 47 15.41 -0.46 3.01
CA ARG A 47 16.78 -0.43 3.55
C ARG A 47 17.57 0.74 2.95
N GLY A 48 18.16 1.56 3.83
CA GLY A 48 18.96 2.72 3.43
C GLY A 48 18.13 3.90 2.90
N TRP A 49 16.80 3.85 3.04
CA TRP A 49 15.92 4.95 2.70
C TRP A 49 15.81 5.97 3.84
N ASN A 50 14.91 6.94 3.71
CA ASN A 50 14.77 8.03 4.67
C ASN A 50 14.54 7.48 6.12
N PRO A 51 15.39 7.87 7.09
CA PRO A 51 15.29 7.38 8.48
C PRO A 51 13.93 7.61 9.13
N GLU A 52 13.28 8.74 8.87
CA GLU A 52 11.97 9.07 9.45
C GLU A 52 10.88 8.11 8.94
N VAL A 53 10.93 7.73 7.66
CA VAL A 53 9.99 6.77 7.08
C VAL A 53 10.21 5.37 7.66
N THR A 54 11.47 4.94 7.78
CA THR A 54 11.77 3.65 8.39
C THR A 54 11.40 3.61 9.87
N GLU A 55 11.48 4.74 10.56
CA GLU A 55 11.08 4.83 11.97
C GLU A 55 9.56 4.79 12.12
N LEU A 56 8.80 5.47 11.24
CA LEU A 56 7.34 5.36 11.19
C LEU A 56 6.88 3.90 11.03
N VAL A 57 7.55 3.13 10.17
CA VAL A 57 7.28 1.70 9.99
C VAL A 57 7.58 0.93 11.28
N ARG A 58 8.70 1.22 11.96
CA ARG A 58 9.13 0.52 13.18
C ARG A 58 8.19 0.72 14.36
N ILE A 59 7.68 1.93 14.56
CA ILE A 59 6.81 2.27 15.69
C ILE A 59 5.33 1.94 15.44
N SER A 60 4.97 1.59 14.20
CA SER A 60 3.60 1.25 13.84
C SER A 60 3.23 -0.17 14.30
N PRO A 61 1.94 -0.44 14.56
CA PRO A 61 1.43 -1.80 14.63
C PRO A 61 1.71 -2.58 13.33
N THR A 62 1.49 -3.89 13.36
CA THR A 62 1.69 -4.78 12.21
C THR A 62 1.15 -4.16 10.91
N PRO A 63 2.00 -3.93 9.90
CA PRO A 63 1.59 -3.26 8.68
C PRO A 63 0.70 -4.15 7.82
N PHE A 64 -0.29 -3.53 7.19
CA PHE A 64 -1.01 -4.14 6.09
C PHE A 64 -0.18 -4.07 4.81
N VAL A 65 -0.35 -5.08 3.94
CA VAL A 65 0.32 -5.13 2.66
C VAL A 65 -0.66 -5.60 1.59
N THR A 66 -0.67 -4.89 0.46
CA THR A 66 -1.45 -5.28 -0.71
C THR A 66 -0.61 -5.13 -1.97
N ALA A 67 -0.83 -6.02 -2.93
CA ALA A 67 -0.29 -5.83 -4.27
C ALA A 67 -1.14 -4.80 -5.01
N LEU A 68 -0.48 -3.81 -5.62
CA LEU A 68 -1.15 -2.83 -6.46
C LEU A 68 -1.25 -3.41 -7.88
N TYR A 69 -2.45 -3.84 -8.26
CA TYR A 69 -2.74 -4.33 -9.60
C TYR A 69 -3.49 -3.29 -10.41
N ASP A 70 -3.09 -3.14 -11.66
CA ASP A 70 -3.89 -2.46 -12.67
C ASP A 70 -4.80 -3.47 -13.37
N ARG A 71 -5.96 -3.01 -13.85
CA ARG A 71 -6.91 -3.82 -14.61
C ARG A 71 -7.29 -3.05 -15.86
N ALA A 72 -7.18 -3.73 -17.00
CA ALA A 72 -7.62 -3.15 -18.27
C ALA A 72 -9.11 -2.74 -18.17
N PRO A 73 -9.50 -1.60 -18.77
CA PRO A 73 -10.88 -1.19 -18.79
C PRO A 73 -11.73 -2.26 -19.50
N LEU A 74 -12.93 -2.51 -18.97
CA LEU A 74 -13.88 -3.39 -19.65
C LEU A 74 -14.43 -2.69 -20.89
N ASP A 75 -14.52 -3.43 -22.00
CA ASP A 75 -15.13 -2.94 -23.25
C ASP A 75 -16.61 -2.55 -23.08
N ARG A 76 -17.28 -3.14 -22.09
CA ARG A 76 -18.70 -2.88 -21.81
C ARG A 76 -19.02 -3.05 -20.33
N TRP A 77 -19.70 -2.05 -19.77
CA TRP A 77 -20.06 -1.98 -18.36
C TRP A 77 -21.53 -2.33 -18.09
N VAL A 78 -22.40 -2.26 -19.11
CA VAL A 78 -23.84 -2.53 -19.01
C VAL A 78 -24.24 -3.73 -19.86
N LYS A 79 -25.04 -4.63 -19.30
CA LYS A 79 -25.69 -5.72 -20.04
C LYS A 79 -27.17 -5.79 -19.67
N GLY A 80 -28.04 -5.36 -20.58
CA GLY A 80 -29.49 -5.30 -20.34
C GLY A 80 -29.83 -4.28 -19.26
N ARG A 81 -30.37 -4.75 -18.12
CA ARG A 81 -30.73 -3.92 -16.95
C ARG A 81 -29.70 -3.97 -15.82
N ILE A 82 -28.49 -4.48 -16.08
CA ILE A 82 -27.41 -4.63 -15.08
C ILE A 82 -26.21 -3.78 -15.51
N VAL A 83 -25.63 -3.05 -14.56
CA VAL A 83 -24.42 -2.23 -14.73
C VAL A 83 -23.38 -2.64 -13.68
N LEU A 84 -22.11 -2.77 -14.10
CA LEU A 84 -20.98 -2.89 -13.19
C LEU A 84 -20.56 -1.50 -12.70
N MET A 85 -20.31 -1.37 -11.41
CA MET A 85 -19.77 -0.16 -10.79
C MET A 85 -18.75 -0.57 -9.73
N GLY A 86 -17.79 0.31 -9.46
CA GLY A 86 -16.70 0.07 -8.52
C GLY A 86 -15.35 -0.04 -9.21
#